data_AF-A0ABC8UC02-F1
#
_entry.id   AF-A0ABC8UC02-F1
#
_cell.length_a   1.000
_cell.length_b   1.000
_cell.length_c   1.000
_cell.angle_alpha   90.00
_cell.angle_beta   90.00
_cell.angle_gamma   90.00
#
_symmetry.space_group_name_H-M   'P 1'
#
loop_
_entity.id
_entity.type
_entity.pdbx_description
1 polymer ?
#
loop_
_entity_poly.entity_id
_entity_poly.type
_entity_poly.pdbx_seq_one_letter_code
_entity_poly.pdbx_strand_id
1 'polypeptide(L)'
;MSVSLWCDYLNFVQEYDLSVCERSPAGLLKARNLFERALTAAGLHVAEGSRIWEAYRKFEQAVFLTIDESDSKSREEQVHRIRNLFHRQLSVPLSNLRSILLLYKAWETEQGNGLDVNTSDLDGISSHVASAYQKALEMLDARAHLEEQISKRDAIDSERLQSFMTYLKFEQSSGHPSRVQILYERAITEFPISGDLWLDYTRYLDQILKSSSITRDAYYRATRNCSWVGEIWTRYLLSLERGHASEKDISAVFEKSLQCTFSSFDEYADIFLTRVDGLRRRFLLTGELEDALDYGLIRDTFQRASDYLSPHLKNSDSLLQMYRYWARLESNLGKDLVAARGVWESLLKICGSMLEAWQGYIAMEIEMGNINEARSLYKRCYSKRFPGTGSEDMCYSWLRFEREFGTLEDFDHAVQKVLF
;
A
#
# COMPACT_ATOMS: atom_id res chain seq x y z
N MET A 1 12.99 -3.51 -8.64
CA MET A 1 13.48 -4.73 -9.33
C MET A 1 14.64 -4.36 -10.25
N SER A 2 15.81 -5.01 -10.12
CA SER A 2 17.00 -4.70 -10.94
C SER A 2 17.13 -5.63 -12.15
N VAL A 3 17.29 -5.06 -13.35
CA VAL A 3 17.54 -5.84 -14.58
C VAL A 3 18.91 -6.52 -14.53
N SER A 4 19.94 -5.85 -14.00
CA SER A 4 21.27 -6.45 -13.91
C SER A 4 21.25 -7.70 -13.04
N LEU A 5 20.57 -7.66 -11.90
CA LEU A 5 20.46 -8.81 -11.00
C LEU A 5 19.72 -9.98 -11.65
N TRP A 6 18.68 -9.71 -12.46
CA TRP A 6 18.02 -10.75 -13.24
C TRP A 6 18.95 -11.37 -14.28
N CYS A 7 19.74 -10.56 -14.99
CA CYS A 7 20.74 -11.08 -15.92
C CYS A 7 21.78 -11.95 -15.22
N ASP A 8 22.31 -11.51 -14.08
CA ASP A 8 23.29 -12.28 -13.29
C ASP A 8 22.69 -13.60 -12.80
N TYR A 9 21.44 -13.58 -12.32
CA TYR A 9 20.74 -14.79 -11.89
C TYR A 9 20.46 -15.76 -13.05
N LEU A 10 20.07 -15.24 -14.22
CA LEU A 10 19.85 -16.05 -15.42
C LEU A 10 21.16 -16.73 -15.85
N ASN A 11 22.27 -16.00 -15.87
CA ASN A 11 23.59 -16.53 -16.18
C ASN A 11 24.01 -17.60 -15.16
N PHE A 12 23.83 -17.34 -13.86
CA PHE A 12 24.13 -18.31 -12.81
C PHE A 12 23.35 -19.62 -12.99
N VAL A 13 22.04 -19.55 -13.25
CA VAL A 13 21.25 -20.77 -13.47
C VAL A 13 21.69 -21.51 -14.73
N GLN A 14 22.09 -20.80 -15.78
CA GLN A 14 22.61 -21.43 -17.00
C GLN A 14 23.97 -22.10 -16.82
N GLU A 15 24.81 -21.63 -15.89
CA GLU A 15 26.15 -22.17 -15.64
C GLU A 15 26.15 -23.31 -14.62
N TYR A 16 25.29 -23.24 -13.60
CA TYR A 16 25.38 -24.12 -12.43
C TYR A 16 24.24 -25.13 -12.29
N ASP A 17 23.11 -24.94 -12.98
CA ASP A 17 22.03 -25.93 -12.94
C ASP A 17 22.30 -27.05 -13.95
N LEU A 18 22.70 -28.23 -13.44
CA LEU A 18 23.04 -29.40 -14.25
C LEU A 18 22.00 -29.72 -15.33
N SER A 19 20.71 -29.64 -15.00
CA SER A 19 19.64 -29.98 -15.96
C SER A 19 19.56 -28.98 -17.12
N VAL A 20 19.88 -27.71 -16.86
CA VAL A 20 19.92 -26.61 -17.82
C VAL A 20 21.20 -26.67 -18.64
N CYS A 21 22.36 -26.91 -17.99
CA CYS A 21 23.66 -27.07 -18.63
C CYS A 21 23.67 -28.25 -19.61
N GLU A 22 23.13 -29.38 -19.17
CA GLU A 22 22.97 -30.60 -19.98
C GLU A 22 21.86 -30.48 -21.02
N ARG A 23 21.12 -29.36 -21.03
CA ARG A 23 20.01 -29.06 -21.95
C ARG A 23 18.96 -30.18 -22.01
N SER A 24 18.73 -30.84 -20.88
CA SER A 24 17.65 -31.82 -20.75
C SER A 24 16.30 -31.16 -21.07
N PRO A 25 15.30 -31.89 -21.59
CA PRO A 25 13.99 -31.31 -21.89
C PRO A 25 13.34 -30.60 -20.68
N ALA A 26 13.53 -31.15 -19.48
CA ALA A 26 13.08 -30.55 -18.23
C ALA A 26 13.87 -29.28 -17.86
N GLY A 27 15.19 -29.28 -18.06
CA GLY A 27 16.04 -28.10 -17.84
C GLY A 27 15.73 -26.96 -18.82
N LEU A 28 15.49 -27.28 -20.10
CA LEU A 28 15.05 -26.28 -21.08
C LEU A 28 13.73 -25.63 -20.68
N LEU A 29 12.75 -26.42 -20.24
CA LEU A 29 11.48 -25.89 -19.73
C LEU A 29 11.69 -25.00 -18.50
N LYS A 30 12.55 -25.42 -17.57
CA LYS A 30 12.90 -24.65 -16.37
C LYS A 30 13.55 -23.31 -16.73
N ALA A 31 14.53 -23.30 -17.63
CA ALA A 31 15.19 -22.08 -18.08
C ALA A 31 14.22 -21.13 -18.79
N ARG A 32 13.36 -21.65 -19.68
CA ARG A 32 12.31 -20.87 -20.36
C ARG A 32 11.34 -20.23 -19.36
N ASN A 33 10.85 -21.00 -18.39
CA ASN A 33 9.98 -20.47 -17.33
C ASN A 33 10.68 -19.38 -16.51
N LEU A 34 12.00 -19.53 -16.29
CA LEU A 34 12.78 -18.51 -15.59
C LEU A 34 12.91 -17.22 -16.40
N PHE A 35 13.15 -17.32 -17.71
CA PHE A 35 13.14 -16.16 -18.60
C PHE A 35 11.77 -15.47 -18.65
N GLU A 36 10.68 -16.21 -18.73
CA GLU A 36 9.33 -15.63 -18.71
C GLU A 36 9.03 -14.89 -17.39
N ARG A 37 9.53 -15.41 -16.26
CA ARG A 37 9.48 -14.69 -14.97
C ARG A 37 10.30 -13.40 -15.01
N ALA A 38 11.50 -13.43 -15.57
CA ALA A 38 12.35 -12.24 -15.72
C ALA A 38 11.69 -11.20 -16.65
N LEU A 39 11.05 -11.62 -17.74
CA LEU A 39 10.30 -10.75 -18.64
C LEU A 39 9.07 -10.13 -17.96
N THR A 40 8.35 -10.90 -17.15
CA THR A 40 7.21 -10.39 -16.36
C THR A 40 7.68 -9.35 -15.34
N ALA A 41 8.85 -9.58 -14.73
CA ALA A 41 9.42 -8.73 -13.71
C ALA A 41 9.99 -7.41 -14.26
N ALA A 42 10.75 -7.45 -15.36
CA ALA A 42 11.50 -6.29 -15.85
C ALA A 42 11.58 -6.17 -17.38
N GLY A 43 10.85 -7.00 -18.13
CA GLY A 43 10.84 -6.97 -19.59
C GLY A 43 10.21 -5.72 -20.21
N LEU A 44 9.39 -4.97 -19.47
CA LEU A 44 8.84 -3.67 -19.92
C LEU A 44 9.67 -2.47 -19.46
N HIS A 45 10.82 -2.69 -18.82
CA HIS A 45 11.73 -1.61 -18.44
C HIS A 45 12.28 -0.93 -19.70
N VAL A 46 11.94 0.33 -19.93
CA VAL A 46 12.22 1.03 -21.20
C VAL A 46 13.72 1.09 -21.51
N ALA A 47 14.53 1.52 -20.54
CA ALA A 47 15.97 1.69 -20.76
C ALA A 47 16.74 0.35 -20.80
N GLU A 48 16.50 -0.56 -19.83
CA GLU A 48 17.33 -1.74 -19.62
C GLU A 48 16.66 -3.09 -19.98
N GLY A 49 15.33 -3.14 -20.14
CA GLY A 49 14.59 -4.40 -20.31
C GLY A 49 15.03 -5.20 -21.53
N SER A 50 15.59 -4.53 -22.54
CA SER A 50 16.18 -5.13 -23.74
C SER A 50 17.27 -6.16 -23.43
N ARG A 51 18.00 -6.02 -22.32
CA ARG A 51 19.04 -6.96 -21.88
C ARG A 51 18.47 -8.35 -21.55
N ILE A 52 17.30 -8.40 -20.91
CA ILE A 52 16.63 -9.68 -20.57
C ILE A 52 16.12 -10.35 -21.84
N TRP A 53 15.49 -9.58 -22.73
CA TRP A 53 15.05 -10.09 -24.02
C TRP A 53 16.23 -10.63 -24.83
N GLU A 54 17.36 -9.92 -24.86
CA GLU A 54 18.56 -10.35 -25.59
C GLU A 54 19.16 -11.62 -25.00
N ALA A 55 19.27 -11.71 -23.68
CA ALA A 55 19.70 -12.94 -23.02
C ALA A 55 18.79 -14.12 -23.36
N TYR A 56 17.47 -13.89 -23.43
CA TYR A 56 16.52 -14.95 -23.80
C TYR A 56 16.66 -15.36 -25.27
N ARG A 57 16.82 -14.39 -26.19
CA ARG A 57 17.06 -14.68 -27.62
C ARG A 57 18.35 -15.48 -27.82
N LYS A 58 19.44 -15.05 -27.18
CA LYS A 58 20.73 -15.75 -27.22
C LYS A 58 20.62 -17.19 -26.71
N PHE A 59 19.88 -17.40 -25.62
CA PHE A 59 19.61 -18.74 -25.10
C PHE A 59 18.86 -19.62 -26.13
N GLU A 60 17.75 -19.15 -26.70
CA GLU A 60 16.99 -19.94 -27.68
C GLU A 60 17.77 -20.17 -28.99
N GLN A 61 18.60 -19.21 -29.42
CA GLN A 61 19.53 -19.38 -30.54
C GLN A 61 20.60 -20.43 -30.25
N ALA A 62 21.17 -20.44 -29.03
CA ALA A 62 22.12 -21.46 -28.61
C ALA A 62 21.50 -22.86 -28.58
N VAL A 63 20.22 -22.97 -28.18
CA VAL A 63 19.46 -24.23 -28.26
C VAL A 63 19.28 -24.66 -29.71
N PHE A 64 18.96 -23.75 -30.63
CA PHE A 64 18.80 -24.07 -32.06
C PHE A 64 20.08 -24.67 -32.67
N LEU A 65 21.25 -24.16 -32.30
CA LEU A 65 22.55 -24.67 -32.78
C LEU A 65 22.87 -26.09 -32.29
N THR A 66 22.15 -26.60 -31.30
CA THR A 66 22.40 -27.92 -30.69
C THR A 66 21.47 -29.01 -31.22
N ILE A 67 20.43 -28.63 -31.97
CA ILE A 67 19.50 -29.57 -32.60
C ILE A 67 20.19 -30.17 -33.82
N ASP A 68 20.08 -31.50 -33.97
CA ASP A 68 20.61 -32.22 -35.12
C ASP A 68 20.04 -31.67 -36.43
N GLU A 69 20.89 -31.52 -37.45
CA GLU A 69 20.49 -31.01 -38.76
C GLU A 69 19.50 -31.94 -39.46
N SER A 70 19.50 -33.22 -39.10
CA SER A 70 18.58 -34.22 -39.64
C SER A 70 17.14 -34.05 -39.12
N ASP A 71 16.94 -33.40 -37.97
CA ASP A 71 15.62 -33.20 -37.35
C ASP A 71 14.99 -31.87 -37.80
N SER A 72 14.49 -31.85 -39.04
CA SER A 72 13.81 -30.69 -39.65
C SER A 72 12.66 -30.17 -38.77
N LYS A 73 11.92 -31.08 -38.12
CA LYS A 73 10.72 -30.71 -37.36
C LYS A 73 11.09 -29.94 -36.10
N SER A 74 12.02 -30.45 -35.29
CA SER A 74 12.46 -29.75 -34.07
C SER A 74 13.16 -28.43 -34.39
N ARG A 75 13.90 -28.34 -35.50
CA ARG A 75 14.49 -27.07 -35.98
C ARG A 75 13.42 -26.06 -36.35
N GLU A 76 12.38 -26.45 -37.11
CA GLU A 76 11.27 -25.56 -37.46
C GLU A 76 10.52 -25.04 -36.23
N GLU A 77 10.22 -25.91 -35.26
CA GLU A 77 9.58 -25.53 -34.00
C GLU A 77 10.43 -24.50 -33.22
N GLN A 78 11.75 -24.70 -33.18
CA GLN A 78 12.68 -23.80 -32.51
C GLN A 78 12.84 -22.45 -33.24
N VAL A 79 12.87 -22.45 -34.58
CA VAL A 79 12.84 -21.22 -35.38
C VAL A 79 11.55 -20.44 -35.13
N HIS A 80 10.40 -21.13 -35.10
CA HIS A 80 9.12 -20.49 -34.79
C HIS A 80 9.11 -19.86 -33.39
N ARG A 81 9.73 -20.51 -32.40
CA ARG A 81 9.89 -19.97 -31.04
C ARG A 81 10.72 -18.69 -31.02
N ILE A 82 11.88 -18.68 -31.70
CA ILE A 82 12.75 -17.50 -31.79
C ILE A 82 12.03 -16.36 -32.51
N ARG A 83 11.33 -16.66 -33.62
CA ARG A 83 10.51 -15.69 -34.36
C ARG A 83 9.44 -15.06 -33.47
N ASN A 84 8.69 -15.88 -32.74
CA ASN A 84 7.68 -15.40 -31.80
C ASN A 84 8.28 -14.51 -30.70
N LEU A 85 9.50 -14.82 -30.25
CA LEU A 85 10.21 -14.00 -29.26
C LEU A 85 10.58 -12.62 -29.82
N PHE A 86 11.04 -12.54 -31.07
CA PHE A 86 11.25 -11.27 -31.77
C PHE A 86 9.94 -10.48 -31.91
N HIS A 87 8.86 -11.13 -32.36
CA HIS A 87 7.56 -10.47 -32.54
C HIS A 87 7.04 -9.88 -31.24
N ARG A 88 7.14 -10.63 -30.13
CA ARG A 88 6.79 -10.15 -28.79
C ARG A 88 7.64 -8.96 -28.39
N GLN A 89 8.95 -9.02 -28.58
CA GLN A 89 9.85 -7.93 -28.19
C GLN A 89 9.64 -6.66 -29.03
N LEU A 90 9.40 -6.79 -30.33
CA LEU A 90 9.10 -5.66 -31.22
C LEU A 90 7.79 -4.95 -30.84
N SER A 91 6.93 -5.61 -30.07
CA SER A 91 5.70 -5.04 -29.54
C SER A 91 5.90 -4.26 -28.22
N VAL A 92 7.13 -4.21 -27.69
CA VAL A 92 7.44 -3.54 -26.41
C VAL A 92 8.23 -2.25 -26.65
N PRO A 93 7.83 -1.12 -26.04
CA PRO A 93 8.53 0.16 -26.20
C PRO A 93 9.85 0.17 -25.42
N LEU A 94 10.92 -0.33 -26.04
CA LEU A 94 12.28 -0.38 -25.49
C LEU A 94 13.19 0.64 -26.20
N SER A 95 14.18 1.18 -25.48
CA SER A 95 15.12 2.20 -25.99
C SER A 95 15.82 1.81 -27.31
N ASN A 96 16.09 0.53 -27.53
CA ASN A 96 16.79 0.00 -28.69
C ASN A 96 15.85 -0.65 -29.74
N LEU A 97 14.56 -0.31 -29.75
CA LEU A 97 13.54 -0.90 -30.63
C LEU A 97 13.93 -0.87 -32.13
N ARG A 98 14.54 0.23 -32.60
CA ARG A 98 15.02 0.35 -33.99
C ARG A 98 16.14 -0.65 -34.31
N SER A 99 17.08 -0.85 -33.38
CA SER A 99 18.14 -1.85 -33.54
C SER A 99 17.58 -3.28 -33.52
N ILE A 100 16.57 -3.55 -32.70
CA ILE A 100 15.91 -4.87 -32.64
C ILE A 100 15.23 -5.22 -33.98
N LEU A 101 14.64 -4.24 -34.68
CA LEU A 101 14.05 -4.45 -36.00
C LEU A 101 15.09 -4.88 -37.03
N LEU A 102 16.25 -4.21 -37.06
CA LEU A 102 17.34 -4.56 -37.96
C LEU A 102 17.88 -5.98 -37.67
N LEU A 103 18.04 -6.32 -36.39
CA LEU A 103 18.45 -7.66 -35.96
C LEU A 103 17.43 -8.73 -36.38
N TYR A 104 16.14 -8.43 -36.27
CA TYR A 104 15.07 -9.34 -36.71
C TYR A 104 15.12 -9.58 -38.23
N LYS A 105 15.28 -8.53 -39.02
CA LYS A 105 15.41 -8.63 -40.48
C LYS A 105 16.61 -9.47 -40.89
N ALA A 106 17.78 -9.19 -40.29
CA ALA A 106 18.99 -9.97 -40.53
C ALA A 106 18.78 -11.46 -40.17
N TRP A 107 18.17 -11.74 -39.02
CA TRP A 107 17.88 -13.12 -38.62
C TRP A 107 16.90 -13.84 -39.56
N GLU A 108 15.86 -13.17 -40.05
CA GLU A 108 14.94 -13.79 -41.04
C GLU A 108 15.61 -14.05 -42.39
N THR A 109 16.57 -13.21 -42.82
CA THR A 109 17.37 -13.50 -44.02
C THR A 109 18.23 -14.75 -43.86
N GLU A 110 18.79 -14.98 -42.67
CA GLU A 110 19.51 -16.23 -42.37
C GLU A 110 18.59 -17.46 -42.42
N GLN A 111 17.29 -17.30 -42.15
CA GLN A 111 16.30 -18.37 -42.26
C GLN A 111 15.74 -18.55 -43.68
N GLY A 112 16.26 -17.82 -44.68
CA GLY A 112 15.83 -17.92 -46.08
C GLY A 112 14.67 -17.02 -46.48
N ASN A 113 14.19 -16.14 -45.60
CA ASN A 113 13.19 -15.13 -45.93
C ASN A 113 13.89 -13.87 -46.46
N GLY A 114 13.73 -13.57 -47.76
CA GLY A 114 14.38 -12.45 -48.43
C GLY A 114 13.84 -11.08 -47.99
N LEU A 115 14.20 -10.63 -46.80
CA LEU A 115 13.95 -9.27 -46.30
C LEU A 115 15.11 -8.34 -46.67
N ASP A 116 14.80 -7.09 -46.99
CA ASP A 116 15.84 -6.07 -47.14
C ASP A 116 16.33 -5.59 -45.77
N VAL A 117 17.58 -5.92 -45.45
CA VAL A 117 18.24 -5.69 -44.15
C VAL A 117 18.67 -4.22 -44.00
N ASN A 118 18.84 -3.47 -45.10
CA ASN A 118 19.46 -2.15 -45.08
C ASN A 118 18.48 -0.98 -44.93
N THR A 119 17.18 -1.22 -45.04
CA THR A 119 16.13 -0.21 -44.95
C THR A 119 15.40 -0.27 -43.60
N SER A 120 15.03 0.88 -43.06
CA SER A 120 14.12 0.97 -41.89
C SER A 120 12.66 0.66 -42.24
N ASP A 121 12.38 0.40 -43.50
CA ASP A 121 11.03 0.20 -44.02
C ASP A 121 10.45 -1.14 -43.55
N LEU A 122 9.13 -1.19 -43.35
CA LEU A 122 8.43 -2.37 -42.83
C LEU A 122 8.12 -3.41 -43.92
N ASP A 123 8.69 -3.23 -45.10
CA ASP A 123 8.45 -4.07 -46.28
C ASP A 123 8.88 -5.53 -46.03
N GLY A 124 7.99 -6.45 -46.39
CA GLY A 124 8.18 -7.89 -46.19
C GLY A 124 7.84 -8.41 -44.78
N ILE A 125 7.61 -7.54 -43.80
CA ILE A 125 7.16 -7.93 -42.46
C ILE A 125 5.64 -8.13 -42.47
N SER A 126 5.14 -9.12 -41.73
CA SER A 126 3.70 -9.31 -41.57
C SER A 126 3.02 -8.04 -41.04
N SER A 127 1.84 -7.71 -41.57
CA SER A 127 1.10 -6.49 -41.21
C SER A 127 0.82 -6.37 -39.70
N HIS A 128 0.58 -7.50 -39.04
CA HIS A 128 0.38 -7.56 -37.59
C HIS A 128 1.63 -7.10 -36.81
N VAL A 129 2.82 -7.61 -37.17
CA VAL A 129 4.08 -7.25 -36.49
C VAL A 129 4.47 -5.81 -36.81
N ALA A 130 4.26 -5.36 -38.05
CA ALA A 130 4.48 -3.98 -38.45
C ALA A 130 3.60 -3.01 -37.64
N SER A 131 2.31 -3.31 -37.47
CA SER A 131 1.40 -2.51 -36.66
C SER A 131 1.78 -2.50 -35.18
N ALA A 132 2.15 -3.66 -34.61
CA ALA A 132 2.58 -3.75 -33.21
C ALA A 132 3.89 -2.97 -32.97
N TYR A 133 4.84 -3.03 -33.90
CA TYR A 133 6.07 -2.25 -33.89
C TYR A 133 5.80 -0.74 -33.94
N GLN A 134 4.94 -0.30 -34.86
CA GLN A 134 4.59 1.11 -34.99
C GLN A 134 3.96 1.67 -33.72
N LYS A 135 3.03 0.91 -33.12
CA LYS A 135 2.44 1.26 -31.82
C LYS A 135 3.49 1.31 -30.70
N ALA A 136 4.41 0.37 -30.66
CA ALA A 136 5.50 0.36 -29.68
C ALA A 136 6.44 1.57 -29.86
N LEU A 137 6.69 1.99 -31.11
CA LEU A 137 7.50 3.16 -31.42
C LEU A 137 6.81 4.45 -30.95
N GLU A 138 5.53 4.64 -31.25
CA GLU A 138 4.74 5.78 -30.75
C GLU A 138 4.71 5.85 -29.22
N MET A 139 4.55 4.69 -28.57
CA MET A 139 4.62 4.60 -27.11
C MET A 139 6.00 4.97 -26.57
N LEU A 140 7.08 4.60 -27.27
CA LEU A 140 8.44 4.94 -26.89
C LEU A 140 8.71 6.44 -27.04
N ASP A 141 8.30 7.03 -28.17
CA ASP A 141 8.48 8.45 -28.46
C ASP A 141 7.77 9.33 -27.43
N ALA A 142 6.55 8.95 -27.01
CA ALA A 142 5.82 9.62 -25.93
C ALA A 142 6.56 9.60 -24.57
N ARG A 143 7.55 8.73 -24.40
CA ARG A 143 8.32 8.52 -23.15
C ARG A 143 9.75 9.02 -23.23
N ALA A 144 10.26 9.33 -24.42
CA ALA A 144 11.67 9.63 -24.65
C ALA A 144 12.18 10.77 -23.74
N HIS A 145 11.45 11.88 -23.70
CA HIS A 145 11.81 13.03 -22.85
C HIS A 145 11.72 12.70 -21.34
N LEU A 146 10.74 11.88 -20.92
CA LEU A 146 10.59 11.48 -19.52
C LEU A 146 11.71 10.54 -19.08
N GLU A 147 12.09 9.58 -19.93
CA GLU A 147 13.23 8.70 -19.69
C GLU A 147 14.56 9.46 -19.64
N GLU A 148 14.73 10.48 -20.48
CA GLU A 148 15.90 11.37 -20.45
C GLU A 148 15.98 12.12 -19.12
N GLN A 149 14.86 12.70 -18.64
CA GLN A 149 14.82 13.45 -17.38
C GLN A 149 15.23 12.61 -16.18
N ILE A 150 14.73 11.37 -16.05
CA ILE A 150 15.09 10.49 -14.92
C ILE A 150 16.52 9.93 -15.02
N SER A 151 17.11 9.92 -16.22
CA SER A 151 18.45 9.41 -16.47
C SER A 151 19.57 10.42 -16.18
N LYS A 152 19.24 11.70 -15.92
CA LYS A 152 20.21 12.76 -15.61
C LYS A 152 20.85 12.52 -14.25
N ARG A 153 22.03 11.88 -14.25
CA ARG A 153 22.79 11.55 -13.03
C ARG A 153 23.39 12.76 -12.31
N ASP A 154 23.55 13.88 -13.00
CA ASP A 154 24.11 15.12 -12.44
C ASP A 154 23.07 15.96 -11.69
N ALA A 155 21.78 15.63 -11.79
CA ALA A 155 20.70 16.31 -11.10
C ALA A 155 20.65 15.91 -9.62
N ILE A 156 20.21 16.84 -8.77
CA ILE A 156 20.04 16.59 -7.33
C ILE A 156 18.89 15.59 -7.13
N ASP A 157 19.00 14.72 -6.12
CA ASP A 157 18.03 13.64 -5.87
C ASP A 157 16.58 14.12 -5.76
N SER A 158 16.33 15.33 -5.24
CA SER A 158 14.98 15.93 -5.18
C SER A 158 14.39 16.20 -6.58
N GLU A 159 15.20 16.69 -7.51
CA GLU A 159 14.78 16.96 -8.90
C GLU A 159 14.54 15.65 -9.65
N ARG A 160 15.37 14.63 -9.41
CA ARG A 160 15.21 13.30 -9.98
C ARG A 160 13.94 12.63 -9.47
N LEU A 161 13.69 12.68 -8.15
CA LEU A 161 12.45 12.19 -7.56
C LEU A 161 11.24 12.90 -8.19
N GLN A 162 11.29 14.23 -8.35
CA GLN A 162 10.22 14.98 -8.99
C GLN A 162 10.01 14.58 -10.47
N SER A 163 11.09 14.25 -11.18
CA SER A 163 11.03 13.73 -12.54
C SER A 163 10.34 12.35 -12.58
N PHE A 164 10.65 11.46 -11.64
CA PHE A 164 9.93 10.19 -11.47
C PHE A 164 8.45 10.40 -11.15
N MET A 165 8.11 11.33 -10.25
CA MET A 165 6.71 11.63 -9.90
C MET A 165 5.91 12.16 -11.10
N THR A 166 6.55 12.97 -11.94
CA THR A 166 5.95 13.47 -13.19
C THR A 166 5.70 12.34 -14.18
N TYR A 167 6.67 11.44 -14.34
CA TYR A 167 6.53 10.28 -15.20
C TYR A 167 5.48 9.28 -14.69
N LEU A 168 5.40 9.06 -13.37
CA LEU A 168 4.37 8.22 -12.75
C LEU A 168 2.97 8.74 -13.03
N LYS A 169 2.74 10.05 -12.92
CA LYS A 169 1.45 10.67 -13.28
C LYS A 169 1.10 10.43 -14.75
N PHE A 170 2.07 10.56 -15.66
CA PHE A 170 1.89 10.24 -17.07
C PHE A 170 1.51 8.77 -17.29
N GLU A 171 2.25 7.81 -16.72
CA GLU A 171 1.96 6.38 -16.89
C GLU A 171 0.60 6.00 -16.28
N GLN A 172 0.22 6.59 -15.14
CA GLN A 172 -1.10 6.41 -14.53
C GLN A 172 -2.22 6.90 -15.46
N SER A 173 -2.04 8.06 -16.11
CA SER A 173 -3.01 8.57 -17.10
C SER A 173 -3.09 7.72 -18.37
N SER A 174 -1.99 7.05 -18.74
CA SER A 174 -1.92 6.16 -19.90
C SER A 174 -2.63 4.81 -19.68
N GLY A 175 -2.92 4.45 -18.43
CA GLY A 175 -3.77 3.28 -18.11
C GLY A 175 -3.12 1.91 -18.32
N HIS A 176 -1.79 1.79 -18.17
CA HIS A 176 -1.07 0.52 -18.29
C HIS A 176 -0.49 0.04 -16.95
N PRO A 177 -1.21 -0.83 -16.19
CA PRO A 177 -0.83 -1.13 -14.81
C PRO A 177 0.57 -1.72 -14.63
N SER A 178 0.98 -2.62 -15.51
CA SER A 178 2.32 -3.24 -15.46
C SER A 178 3.44 -2.21 -15.66
N ARG A 179 3.20 -1.17 -16.47
CA ARG A 179 4.18 -0.10 -16.70
C ARG A 179 4.28 0.83 -15.50
N VAL A 180 3.14 1.21 -14.92
CA VAL A 180 3.10 2.00 -13.67
C VAL A 180 3.83 1.25 -12.56
N GLN A 181 3.57 -0.05 -12.41
CA GLN A 181 4.24 -0.88 -11.41
C GLN A 181 5.76 -0.93 -11.64
N ILE A 182 6.21 -1.17 -12.88
CA ILE A 182 7.66 -1.17 -13.19
C ILE A 182 8.29 0.19 -12.92
N LEU A 183 7.60 1.30 -13.21
CA LEU A 183 8.12 2.63 -12.94
C LEU A 183 8.20 2.93 -11.44
N TYR A 184 7.20 2.51 -10.64
CA TYR A 184 7.30 2.56 -9.18
C TYR A 184 8.46 1.72 -8.66
N GLU A 185 8.60 0.48 -9.17
CA GLU A 185 9.70 -0.42 -8.79
C GLU A 185 11.08 0.13 -9.14
N ARG A 186 11.20 0.94 -10.20
CA ARG A 186 12.41 1.70 -10.52
C ARG A 186 12.61 2.83 -9.51
N ALA A 187 11.59 3.67 -9.30
CA ALA A 187 11.66 4.81 -8.40
C ALA A 187 12.02 4.42 -6.96
N ILE A 188 11.40 3.38 -6.39
CA ILE A 188 11.69 2.91 -5.01
C ILE A 188 13.04 2.20 -4.90
N THR A 189 13.62 1.76 -6.01
CA THR A 189 15.00 1.23 -6.01
C THR A 189 16.01 2.38 -5.88
N GLU A 190 15.71 3.55 -6.48
CA GLU A 190 16.55 4.74 -6.38
C GLU A 190 16.30 5.55 -5.09
N PHE A 191 15.04 5.64 -4.65
CA PHE A 191 14.62 6.42 -3.50
C PHE A 191 13.90 5.55 -2.45
N PRO A 192 14.56 4.52 -1.89
CA PRO A 192 13.92 3.55 -1.01
C PRO A 192 13.40 4.15 0.30
N ILE A 193 13.96 5.25 0.78
CA ILE A 193 13.59 5.90 2.04
C ILE A 193 12.50 6.98 1.89
N SER A 194 11.97 7.19 0.68
CA SER A 194 10.89 8.13 0.45
C SER A 194 9.54 7.54 0.89
N GLY A 195 9.07 7.98 2.06
CA GLY A 195 7.77 7.57 2.61
C GLY A 195 6.60 7.89 1.68
N ASP A 196 6.60 9.08 1.09
CA ASP A 196 5.56 9.53 0.16
C ASP A 196 5.48 8.64 -1.08
N LEU A 197 6.64 8.24 -1.63
CA LEU A 197 6.70 7.36 -2.79
C LEU A 197 6.13 5.97 -2.47
N TRP A 198 6.43 5.42 -1.29
CA TRP A 198 5.85 4.15 -0.84
C TRP A 198 4.35 4.25 -0.57
N LEU A 199 3.89 5.35 0.02
CA LEU A 199 2.46 5.60 0.26
C LEU A 199 1.70 5.69 -1.06
N ASP A 200 2.22 6.42 -2.04
CA ASP A 200 1.62 6.53 -3.36
C ASP A 200 1.61 5.19 -4.10
N TYR A 201 2.71 4.44 -4.05
CA TYR A 201 2.80 3.13 -4.68
C TYR A 201 1.81 2.14 -4.07
N THR A 202 1.79 2.01 -2.74
CA THR A 202 0.91 1.07 -2.05
C THR A 202 -0.57 1.44 -2.20
N ARG A 203 -0.91 2.75 -2.19
CA ARG A 203 -2.26 3.24 -2.49
C ARG A 203 -2.68 2.89 -3.91
N TYR A 204 -1.79 3.00 -4.88
CA TYR A 204 -2.04 2.59 -6.26
C TYR A 204 -2.31 1.08 -6.37
N LEU A 205 -1.52 0.25 -5.67
CA LEU A 205 -1.71 -1.20 -5.66
C LEU A 205 -3.06 -1.62 -5.04
N ASP A 206 -3.45 -0.99 -3.93
CA ASP A 206 -4.75 -1.21 -3.27
C ASP A 206 -5.94 -0.92 -4.21
N GLN A 207 -5.83 0.09 -5.08
CA GLN A 207 -6.89 0.49 -6.00
C GLN A 207 -6.99 -0.41 -7.24
N ILE A 208 -5.85 -0.75 -7.84
CA ILE A 208 -5.83 -1.37 -9.18
C ILE A 208 -5.73 -2.89 -9.13
N LEU A 209 -4.83 -3.45 -8.32
CA LEU A 209 -4.45 -4.85 -8.49
C LEU A 209 -5.31 -5.83 -7.70
N LYS A 210 -6.03 -5.39 -6.65
CA LYS A 210 -6.87 -6.21 -5.72
C LYS A 210 -6.23 -7.54 -5.25
N SER A 211 -4.97 -7.77 -5.56
CA SER A 211 -4.22 -8.99 -5.29
C SER A 211 -3.59 -8.84 -3.93
N SER A 212 -4.10 -9.61 -2.97
CA SER A 212 -3.66 -9.57 -1.57
C SER A 212 -2.16 -9.85 -1.41
N SER A 213 -1.58 -10.74 -2.22
CA SER A 213 -0.18 -11.15 -2.09
C SER A 213 0.82 -10.08 -2.53
N ILE A 214 0.60 -9.43 -3.68
CA ILE A 214 1.48 -8.39 -4.23
C ILE A 214 1.45 -7.16 -3.32
N THR A 215 0.24 -6.77 -2.90
CA THR A 215 0.03 -5.61 -2.03
C THR A 215 0.69 -5.83 -0.67
N ARG A 216 0.56 -7.03 -0.10
CA ARG A 216 1.23 -7.41 1.16
C ARG A 216 2.76 -7.33 1.06
N ASP A 217 3.35 -7.83 -0.03
CA ASP A 217 4.81 -7.74 -0.22
C ASP A 217 5.29 -6.28 -0.34
N ALA A 218 4.55 -5.44 -1.05
CA ALA A 218 4.84 -4.03 -1.17
C ALA A 218 4.80 -3.32 0.19
N TYR A 219 3.77 -3.54 1.01
CA TYR A 219 3.71 -3.00 2.37
C TYR A 219 4.81 -3.55 3.29
N TYR A 220 5.15 -4.84 3.19
CA TYR A 220 6.25 -5.42 3.95
C TYR A 220 7.59 -4.75 3.60
N ARG A 221 7.83 -4.46 2.31
CA ARG A 221 9.01 -3.72 1.87
C ARG A 221 8.98 -2.26 2.31
N ALA A 222 7.83 -1.60 2.20
CA ALA A 222 7.63 -0.21 2.63
C ALA A 222 7.96 -0.03 4.12
N THR A 223 7.39 -0.87 4.99
CA THR A 223 7.63 -0.83 6.44
C THR A 223 9.07 -1.18 6.85
N ARG A 224 9.83 -1.86 6.00
CA ARG A 224 11.27 -2.11 6.23
C ARG A 224 12.16 -0.94 5.84
N ASN A 225 11.80 -0.20 4.79
CA ASN A 225 12.60 0.94 4.32
C ASN A 225 12.19 2.26 4.98
N CYS A 226 10.93 2.42 5.35
CA CYS A 226 10.34 3.60 5.96
C CYS A 226 9.59 3.24 7.25
N SER A 227 10.30 2.62 8.21
CA SER A 227 9.69 2.12 9.45
C SER A 227 9.11 3.22 10.34
N TRP A 228 9.59 4.45 10.20
CA TRP A 228 9.18 5.64 10.97
C TRP A 228 7.94 6.35 10.41
N VAL A 229 7.29 5.81 9.37
CA VAL A 229 6.08 6.41 8.78
C VAL A 229 4.87 5.63 9.25
N GLY A 230 4.14 6.15 10.23
CA GLY A 230 2.98 5.49 10.84
C GLY A 230 1.85 5.20 9.84
N GLU A 231 1.60 6.10 8.89
CA GLU A 231 0.56 5.90 7.87
C GLU A 231 0.77 4.62 7.05
N ILE A 232 2.02 4.23 6.76
CA ILE A 232 2.33 2.99 6.03
C ILE A 232 1.88 1.77 6.86
N TRP A 233 2.10 1.79 8.18
CA TRP A 233 1.68 0.70 9.08
C TRP A 233 0.16 0.62 9.20
N THR A 234 -0.52 1.77 9.37
CA THR A 234 -1.98 1.85 9.38
C THR A 234 -2.58 1.24 8.11
N ARG A 235 -2.06 1.65 6.94
CA ARG A 235 -2.51 1.09 5.65
C ARG A 235 -2.18 -0.39 5.51
N TYR A 236 -1.03 -0.84 6.03
CA TYR A 236 -0.66 -2.24 5.99
C TYR A 236 -1.64 -3.11 6.80
N LEU A 237 -2.01 -2.69 8.01
CA LEU A 237 -3.02 -3.36 8.83
C LEU A 237 -4.38 -3.46 8.10
N LEU A 238 -4.81 -2.36 7.47
CA LEU A 238 -6.04 -2.34 6.67
C LEU A 238 -5.97 -3.26 5.45
N SER A 239 -4.81 -3.33 4.79
CA SER A 239 -4.59 -4.24 3.65
C SER A 239 -4.65 -5.72 4.08
N LEU A 240 -4.05 -6.07 5.22
CA LEU A 240 -4.14 -7.41 5.79
C LEU A 240 -5.57 -7.80 6.17
N GLU A 241 -6.33 -6.86 6.73
CA GLU A 241 -7.74 -7.08 7.04
C GLU A 241 -8.56 -7.35 5.78
N ARG A 242 -8.42 -6.52 4.73
CA ARG A 242 -9.07 -6.72 3.42
C ARG A 242 -8.67 -8.05 2.77
N GLY A 243 -7.43 -8.47 2.99
CA GLY A 243 -6.90 -9.75 2.53
C GLY A 243 -7.33 -10.96 3.38
N HIS A 244 -8.19 -10.77 4.39
CA HIS A 244 -8.61 -11.79 5.34
C HIS A 244 -7.44 -12.52 6.02
N ALA A 245 -6.35 -11.79 6.31
CA ALA A 245 -5.21 -12.35 7.02
C ALA A 245 -5.60 -12.84 8.41
N SER A 246 -4.87 -13.81 8.95
CA SER A 246 -5.18 -14.34 10.29
C SER A 246 -5.01 -13.26 11.37
N GLU A 247 -5.71 -13.43 12.50
CA GLU A 247 -5.55 -12.56 13.65
C GLU A 247 -4.09 -12.52 14.16
N LYS A 248 -3.39 -13.66 14.09
CA LYS A 248 -1.98 -13.77 14.40
C LYS A 248 -1.10 -12.87 13.51
N ASP A 249 -1.38 -12.83 12.21
CA ASP A 249 -0.58 -12.03 11.27
C ASP A 249 -0.80 -10.53 11.48
N ILE A 250 -2.05 -10.10 11.69
CA ILE A 250 -2.37 -8.69 11.97
C ILE A 250 -1.76 -8.26 13.30
N SER A 251 -1.89 -9.09 14.34
CA SER A 251 -1.28 -8.84 15.65
C SER A 251 0.23 -8.71 15.56
N ALA A 252 0.92 -9.58 14.82
CA ALA A 252 2.38 -9.49 14.64
C ALA A 252 2.82 -8.17 13.97
N VAL A 253 2.08 -7.70 12.97
CA VAL A 253 2.37 -6.41 12.31
C VAL A 253 2.08 -5.24 13.24
N PHE A 254 0.99 -5.31 13.99
CA PHE A 254 0.66 -4.30 15.00
C PHE A 254 1.75 -4.19 16.07
N GLU A 255 2.18 -5.30 16.68
CA GLU A 255 3.26 -5.27 17.68
C GLU A 255 4.57 -4.74 17.10
N LYS A 256 4.89 -5.07 15.85
CA LYS A 256 6.08 -4.55 15.17
C LYS A 256 5.99 -3.05 14.93
N SER A 257 4.81 -2.52 14.60
CA SER A 257 4.62 -1.08 14.41
C SER A 257 4.88 -0.28 15.69
N LEU A 258 4.48 -0.81 16.86
CA LEU A 258 4.70 -0.15 18.15
C LEU A 258 6.18 -0.09 18.58
N GLN A 259 7.05 -0.91 17.97
CA GLN A 259 8.50 -0.88 18.19
C GLN A 259 9.22 0.18 17.35
N CYS A 260 8.51 0.81 16.41
CA CYS A 260 9.07 1.86 15.57
C CYS A 260 9.06 3.21 16.28
N THR A 261 9.83 4.17 15.76
CA THR A 261 9.91 5.54 16.27
C THR A 261 9.23 6.50 15.29
N PHE A 262 7.93 6.77 15.51
CA PHE A 262 7.16 7.70 14.68
C PHE A 262 7.42 9.15 15.06
N SER A 263 6.98 10.08 14.21
CA SER A 263 7.24 11.51 14.40
C SER A 263 6.31 12.15 15.44
N SER A 264 5.08 11.63 15.58
CA SER A 264 4.11 12.06 16.59
C SER A 264 3.48 10.86 17.32
N PHE A 265 3.06 11.10 18.57
CA PHE A 265 2.21 10.17 19.32
C PHE A 265 0.83 9.98 18.69
N ASP A 266 0.36 10.93 17.88
CA ASP A 266 -0.88 10.80 17.12
C ASP A 266 -0.81 9.64 16.10
N GLU A 267 0.36 9.38 15.51
CA GLU A 267 0.53 8.25 14.59
C GLU A 267 0.36 6.91 15.31
N TYR A 268 0.82 6.81 16.57
CA TYR A 268 0.55 5.62 17.39
C TYR A 268 -0.95 5.51 17.72
N ALA A 269 -1.61 6.63 18.02
CA ALA A 269 -3.05 6.64 18.26
C ALA A 269 -3.83 6.12 17.03
N ASP A 270 -3.47 6.54 15.83
CA ASP A 270 -4.06 6.04 14.58
C ASP A 270 -3.86 4.53 14.40
N ILE A 271 -2.69 4.00 14.74
CA ILE A 271 -2.39 2.57 14.68
C ILE A 271 -3.24 1.79 15.70
N PHE A 272 -3.34 2.27 16.95
CA PHE A 272 -4.21 1.67 17.98
C PHE A 272 -5.68 1.70 17.55
N LEU A 273 -6.17 2.82 17.04
CA LEU A 273 -7.54 2.96 16.56
C LEU A 273 -7.82 2.03 15.38
N THR A 274 -6.89 1.96 14.41
CA THR A 274 -6.98 1.04 13.27
C THR A 274 -7.06 -0.43 13.71
N ARG A 275 -6.28 -0.78 14.73
CA ARG A 275 -6.28 -2.11 15.33
C ARG A 275 -7.62 -2.43 16.00
N VAL A 276 -8.13 -1.53 16.83
CA VAL A 276 -9.45 -1.67 17.47
C VAL A 276 -10.56 -1.79 16.43
N ASP A 277 -10.50 -0.97 15.39
CA ASP A 277 -11.45 -0.97 14.29
C ASP A 277 -11.54 -2.33 13.60
N GLY A 278 -10.39 -2.94 13.30
CA GLY A 278 -10.32 -4.29 12.73
C GLY A 278 -10.88 -5.35 13.68
N LEU A 279 -10.52 -5.28 14.97
CA LEU A 279 -11.07 -6.19 15.99
C LEU A 279 -12.58 -6.07 16.12
N ARG A 280 -13.10 -4.84 16.16
CA ARG A 280 -14.54 -4.56 16.24
C ARG A 280 -15.29 -5.13 15.03
N ARG A 281 -14.78 -4.91 13.81
CA ARG A 281 -15.40 -5.44 12.59
C ARG A 281 -15.42 -6.96 12.59
N ARG A 282 -14.32 -7.60 13.01
CA ARG A 282 -14.26 -9.06 13.13
C ARG A 282 -15.19 -9.60 14.22
N PHE A 283 -15.23 -8.97 15.40
CA PHE A 283 -16.14 -9.31 16.47
C PHE A 283 -17.60 -9.33 16.01
N LEU A 284 -18.02 -8.33 15.24
CA LEU A 284 -19.37 -8.26 14.69
C LEU A 284 -19.66 -9.31 13.61
N LEU A 285 -18.64 -9.76 12.88
CA LEU A 285 -18.77 -10.81 11.85
C LEU A 285 -18.80 -12.21 12.46
N THR A 286 -18.08 -12.47 13.56
CA THR A 286 -17.97 -13.79 14.18
C THR A 286 -19.16 -14.14 15.09
N GLY A 287 -20.21 -13.32 15.17
CA GLY A 287 -21.41 -13.59 15.95
C GLY A 287 -22.16 -14.89 15.61
N GLU A 288 -21.70 -15.65 14.61
CA GLU A 288 -22.31 -16.90 14.11
C GLU A 288 -21.33 -18.12 14.05
N LEU A 289 -20.05 -18.00 14.45
CA LEU A 289 -19.06 -19.09 14.36
C LEU A 289 -18.33 -19.35 15.71
N GLU A 290 -17.98 -20.62 15.98
CA GLU A 290 -17.39 -21.14 17.24
C GLU A 290 -16.03 -20.53 17.65
N ASP A 291 -15.38 -19.75 16.77
CA ASP A 291 -14.08 -19.08 17.02
C ASP A 291 -14.26 -17.58 17.33
N ALA A 292 -15.30 -17.25 18.13
CA ALA A 292 -15.69 -15.89 18.46
C ALA A 292 -14.55 -15.14 19.17
N LEU A 293 -14.09 -14.05 18.55
CA LEU A 293 -13.15 -13.13 19.21
C LEU A 293 -13.80 -12.59 20.50
N ASP A 294 -13.06 -12.63 21.60
CA ASP A 294 -13.51 -12.05 22.86
C ASP A 294 -13.45 -10.52 22.79
N TYR A 295 -14.50 -9.86 23.25
CA TYR A 295 -14.52 -8.41 23.46
C TYR A 295 -13.40 -7.97 24.42
N GLY A 296 -12.92 -8.86 25.29
CA GLY A 296 -11.73 -8.67 26.12
C GLY A 296 -10.51 -8.17 25.34
N LEU A 297 -10.27 -8.66 24.11
CA LEU A 297 -9.13 -8.22 23.30
C LEU A 297 -9.25 -6.75 22.85
N ILE A 298 -10.47 -6.27 22.59
CA ILE A 298 -10.73 -4.85 22.28
C ILE A 298 -10.41 -4.00 23.51
N ARG A 299 -10.89 -4.42 24.69
CA ARG A 299 -10.65 -3.73 25.95
C ARG A 299 -9.16 -3.67 26.30
N ASP A 300 -8.44 -4.78 26.17
CA ASP A 300 -7.01 -4.87 26.41
C ASP A 300 -6.22 -3.96 25.45
N THR A 301 -6.65 -3.88 24.18
CA THR A 301 -6.02 -2.99 23.20
C THR A 301 -6.18 -1.52 23.57
N PHE A 302 -7.38 -1.11 24.02
CA PHE A 302 -7.59 0.26 24.50
C PHE A 302 -6.85 0.56 25.80
N GLN A 303 -6.81 -0.38 26.73
CA GLN A 303 -6.07 -0.20 27.98
C GLN A 303 -4.58 0.01 27.68
N ARG A 304 -4.00 -0.81 26.80
CA ARG A 304 -2.62 -0.64 26.31
C ARG A 304 -2.43 0.72 25.62
N ALA A 305 -3.37 1.15 24.80
CA ALA A 305 -3.32 2.45 24.13
C ALA A 305 -3.32 3.59 25.16
N SER A 306 -4.20 3.52 26.16
CA SER A 306 -4.26 4.47 27.27
C SER A 306 -2.94 4.55 28.05
N ASP A 307 -2.40 3.40 28.45
CA ASP A 307 -1.18 3.33 29.25
C ASP A 307 0.03 3.90 28.49
N TYR A 308 0.08 3.65 27.18
CA TYR A 308 1.15 4.14 26.32
C TYR A 308 1.01 5.64 25.95
N LEU A 309 -0.20 6.10 25.63
CA LEU A 309 -0.42 7.44 25.06
C LEU A 309 -0.75 8.52 26.07
N SER A 310 -1.41 8.18 27.19
CA SER A 310 -1.85 9.18 28.18
C SER A 310 -0.73 10.06 28.77
N PRO A 311 0.52 9.58 28.97
CA PRO A 311 1.60 10.45 29.46
C PRO A 311 2.01 11.53 28.45
N HIS A 312 1.78 11.29 27.15
CA HIS A 312 2.28 12.12 26.05
C HIS A 312 1.19 13.00 25.42
N LEU A 313 -0.07 12.55 25.43
CA LEU A 313 -1.21 13.19 24.78
C LEU A 313 -2.18 13.83 25.77
N LYS A 314 -1.68 14.32 26.91
CA LYS A 314 -2.52 14.94 27.93
C LYS A 314 -3.23 16.19 27.37
N ASN A 315 -4.54 16.27 27.58
CA ASN A 315 -5.39 17.35 27.08
C ASN A 315 -5.34 17.51 25.54
N SER A 316 -5.20 16.41 24.80
CA SER A 316 -5.29 16.43 23.34
C SER A 316 -6.64 15.90 22.82
N ASP A 317 -7.04 16.41 21.66
CA ASP A 317 -8.24 15.95 20.96
C ASP A 317 -8.14 14.47 20.56
N SER A 318 -6.95 13.99 20.16
CA SER A 318 -6.72 12.60 19.78
C SER A 318 -6.99 11.64 20.93
N LEU A 319 -6.55 11.98 22.15
CA LEU A 319 -6.81 11.16 23.33
C LEU A 319 -8.30 11.17 23.70
N LEU A 320 -8.94 12.35 23.63
CA LEU A 320 -10.38 12.48 23.83
C LEU A 320 -11.19 11.63 22.84
N GLN A 321 -10.84 11.66 21.56
CA GLN A 321 -11.51 10.88 20.52
C GLN A 321 -11.37 9.37 20.77
N MET A 322 -10.17 8.92 21.15
CA MET A 322 -9.91 7.51 21.48
C MET A 322 -10.76 7.04 22.68
N TYR A 323 -10.78 7.81 23.77
CA TYR A 323 -11.56 7.44 24.96
C TYR A 323 -13.07 7.51 24.73
N ARG A 324 -13.55 8.50 23.97
CA ARG A 324 -14.96 8.56 23.56
C ARG A 324 -15.34 7.33 22.76
N TYR A 325 -14.48 6.89 21.85
CA TYR A 325 -14.71 5.67 21.09
C TYR A 325 -14.73 4.43 21.99
N TRP A 326 -13.77 4.31 22.91
CA TRP A 326 -13.72 3.22 23.88
C TRP A 326 -15.00 3.13 24.72
N ALA A 327 -15.42 4.22 25.35
CA ALA A 327 -16.63 4.24 26.18
C ALA A 327 -17.90 3.87 25.37
N ARG A 328 -17.97 4.33 24.11
CA ARG A 328 -19.06 3.97 23.19
C ARG A 328 -19.07 2.47 22.87
N LEU A 329 -17.92 1.83 22.70
CA LEU A 329 -17.84 0.39 22.46
C LEU A 329 -18.17 -0.42 23.72
N GLU A 330 -17.74 0.02 24.91
CA GLU A 330 -18.11 -0.64 26.18
C GLU A 330 -19.63 -0.62 26.39
N SER A 331 -20.27 0.52 26.08
CA SER A 331 -21.72 0.67 26.20
C SER A 331 -22.49 -0.14 25.16
N ASN A 332 -22.10 -0.06 23.88
CA ASN A 332 -22.89 -0.62 22.78
C ASN A 332 -22.59 -2.10 22.47
N LEU A 333 -21.32 -2.50 22.53
CA LEU A 333 -20.88 -3.86 22.22
C LEU A 333 -20.61 -4.66 23.49
N GLY A 334 -19.88 -4.07 24.44
CA GLY A 334 -19.61 -4.69 25.73
C GLY A 334 -20.85 -4.80 26.62
N LYS A 335 -21.87 -3.97 26.38
CA LYS A 335 -23.08 -3.83 27.20
C LYS A 335 -22.77 -3.57 28.69
N ASP A 336 -21.63 -2.93 28.96
CA ASP A 336 -21.16 -2.62 30.30
C ASP A 336 -21.06 -1.10 30.50
N LEU A 337 -22.15 -0.54 31.01
CA LEU A 337 -22.26 0.86 31.38
C LEU A 337 -21.29 1.26 32.51
N VAL A 338 -20.97 0.32 33.42
CA VAL A 338 -20.06 0.60 34.54
C VAL A 338 -18.64 0.74 34.02
N ALA A 339 -18.22 -0.14 33.10
CA ALA A 339 -16.94 -0.01 32.41
C ALA A 339 -16.88 1.29 31.59
N ALA A 340 -17.93 1.63 30.84
CA ALA A 340 -17.98 2.86 30.06
C ALA A 340 -17.83 4.12 30.94
N ARG A 341 -18.50 4.18 32.08
CA ARG A 341 -18.30 5.24 33.10
C ARG A 341 -16.88 5.26 33.63
N GLY A 342 -16.30 4.08 33.89
CA GLY A 342 -14.90 3.94 34.30
C GLY A 342 -13.91 4.56 33.30
N VAL A 343 -14.16 4.37 31.99
CA VAL A 343 -13.37 4.98 30.89
C VAL A 343 -13.50 6.51 30.90
N TRP A 344 -14.71 7.05 31.10
CA TRP A 344 -14.88 8.50 31.19
C TRP A 344 -14.24 9.10 32.46
N GLU A 345 -14.37 8.44 33.61
CA GLU A 345 -13.73 8.89 34.85
C GLU A 345 -12.21 8.86 34.75
N SER A 346 -11.63 7.86 34.07
CA SER A 346 -10.18 7.83 33.81
C SER A 346 -9.77 8.94 32.83
N LEU A 347 -10.54 9.20 31.77
CA LEU A 347 -10.30 10.33 30.87
C LEU A 347 -10.32 11.65 31.63
N LEU A 348 -11.31 11.90 32.50
CA LEU A 348 -11.40 13.15 33.25
C LEU A 348 -10.22 13.39 34.20
N LYS A 349 -9.52 12.34 34.65
CA LYS A 349 -8.27 12.50 35.41
C LYS A 349 -7.13 13.06 34.55
N ILE A 350 -7.14 12.75 33.26
CA ILE A 350 -6.09 13.13 32.30
C ILE A 350 -6.45 14.45 31.59
N CYS A 351 -7.67 14.52 31.07
CA CYS A 351 -8.21 15.59 30.22
C CYS A 351 -9.30 16.45 30.89
N GLY A 352 -9.41 16.43 32.22
CA GLY A 352 -10.49 17.13 32.94
C GLY A 352 -10.49 18.66 32.83
N SER A 353 -9.45 19.27 32.25
CA SER A 353 -9.43 20.69 31.90
C SER A 353 -10.02 20.99 30.52
N MET A 354 -10.33 19.97 29.71
CA MET A 354 -11.05 20.13 28.44
C MET A 354 -12.55 20.07 28.69
N LEU A 355 -13.28 21.06 28.20
CA LEU A 355 -14.73 21.11 28.32
C LEU A 355 -15.39 19.94 27.58
N GLU A 356 -14.82 19.60 26.43
CA GLU A 356 -15.28 18.60 25.49
C GLU A 356 -15.27 17.19 26.10
N ALA A 357 -14.34 16.92 27.03
CA ALA A 357 -14.29 15.68 27.80
C ALA A 357 -15.52 15.54 28.73
N TRP A 358 -15.91 16.62 29.40
CA TRP A 358 -17.12 16.64 30.25
C TRP A 358 -18.39 16.56 29.41
N GLN A 359 -18.47 17.34 28.34
CA GLN A 359 -19.61 17.30 27.41
C GLN A 359 -19.80 15.90 26.82
N GLY A 360 -18.71 15.21 26.48
CA GLY A 360 -18.75 13.84 25.98
C GLY A 360 -19.33 12.84 26.99
N TYR A 361 -18.90 12.93 28.26
CA TYR A 361 -19.42 12.05 29.30
C TYR A 361 -20.90 12.34 29.60
N ILE A 362 -21.26 13.61 29.74
CA ILE A 362 -22.65 14.03 29.97
C ILE A 362 -23.55 13.57 28.81
N ALA A 363 -23.11 13.74 27.56
CA ALA A 363 -23.87 13.31 26.39
C ALA A 363 -24.15 11.80 26.40
N MET A 364 -23.17 10.98 26.81
CA MET A 364 -23.37 9.54 26.96
C MET A 364 -24.42 9.22 28.04
N GLU A 365 -24.36 9.86 29.21
CA GLU A 365 -25.36 9.61 30.27
C GLU A 365 -26.77 10.02 29.84
N ILE A 366 -26.91 11.12 29.10
CA ILE A 366 -28.20 11.56 28.53
C ILE A 366 -28.70 10.55 27.48
N GLU A 367 -27.85 10.11 26.56
CA GLU A 367 -28.19 9.12 25.51
C GLU A 367 -28.67 7.80 26.13
N MET A 368 -28.06 7.40 27.26
CA MET A 368 -28.42 6.18 27.99
C MET A 368 -29.60 6.37 28.96
N GLY A 369 -30.21 7.57 29.01
CA GLY A 369 -31.37 7.90 29.84
C GLY A 369 -31.08 8.13 31.32
N ASN A 370 -29.82 8.23 31.72
CA ASN A 370 -29.38 8.39 33.11
C ASN A 370 -29.30 9.87 33.51
N ILE A 371 -30.46 10.54 33.51
CA ILE A 371 -30.57 11.99 33.73
C ILE A 371 -29.98 12.43 35.08
N ASN A 372 -30.14 11.63 36.13
CA ASN A 372 -29.59 11.97 37.45
C ASN A 372 -28.06 11.98 37.48
N GLU A 373 -27.42 11.08 36.74
CA GLU A 373 -25.96 11.06 36.61
C GLU A 373 -25.47 12.19 35.72
N ALA A 374 -26.16 12.48 34.61
CA ALA A 374 -25.87 13.66 33.79
C ALA A 374 -25.93 14.95 34.63
N ARG A 375 -26.94 15.10 35.49
CA ARG A 375 -27.07 16.22 36.43
C ARG A 375 -25.92 16.27 37.44
N SER A 376 -25.49 15.13 37.97
CA SER A 376 -24.37 15.04 38.91
C SER A 376 -23.06 15.50 38.25
N LEU A 377 -22.87 15.16 36.98
CA LEU A 377 -21.73 15.60 36.17
C LEU A 377 -21.74 17.11 35.90
N TYR A 378 -22.89 17.72 35.58
CA TYR A 378 -22.99 19.18 35.46
C TYR A 378 -22.57 19.89 36.75
N LYS A 379 -23.06 19.41 37.90
CA LYS A 379 -22.69 19.97 39.22
C LYS A 379 -21.20 19.83 39.52
N ARG A 380 -20.58 18.70 39.16
CA ARG A 380 -19.12 18.47 39.28
C ARG A 380 -18.32 19.36 38.34
N CYS A 381 -18.78 19.48 37.10
CA CYS A 381 -18.12 20.24 36.04
C CYS A 381 -18.16 21.75 36.31
N TYR A 382 -19.26 22.27 36.84
CA TYR A 382 -19.42 23.68 37.22
C TYR A 382 -18.33 24.18 38.17
N SER A 383 -17.79 23.30 39.03
CA SER A 383 -16.71 23.64 39.95
C SER A 383 -15.34 23.83 39.26
N LYS A 384 -15.24 23.57 37.95
CA LYS A 384 -14.02 23.72 37.14
C LYS A 384 -14.03 25.04 36.36
N ARG A 385 -12.83 25.58 36.13
CA ARG A 385 -12.62 26.74 35.26
C ARG A 385 -12.03 26.28 33.94
N PHE A 386 -12.70 26.63 32.85
CA PHE A 386 -12.29 26.34 31.49
C PHE A 386 -11.75 27.61 30.82
N PRO A 387 -10.81 27.49 29.87
CA PRO A 387 -10.29 28.65 29.14
C PRO A 387 -11.36 29.24 28.20
N GLY A 388 -11.20 30.51 27.85
CA GLY A 388 -12.07 31.20 26.88
C GLY A 388 -13.53 31.28 27.34
N THR A 389 -14.45 30.97 26.42
CA THR A 389 -15.90 30.92 26.68
C THR A 389 -16.35 29.62 27.34
N GLY A 390 -15.45 28.65 27.54
CA GLY A 390 -15.85 27.29 27.92
C GLY A 390 -16.62 27.19 29.24
N SER A 391 -16.32 28.05 30.23
CA SER A 391 -17.08 28.11 31.47
C SER A 391 -18.50 28.68 31.28
N GLU A 392 -18.65 29.66 30.40
CA GLU A 392 -19.95 30.22 30.03
C GLU A 392 -20.77 29.22 29.20
N ASP A 393 -20.13 28.56 28.23
CA ASP A 393 -20.74 27.52 27.40
C ASP A 393 -21.26 26.35 28.24
N MET A 394 -20.51 25.95 29.28
CA MET A 394 -20.95 24.95 30.25
C MET A 394 -22.19 25.41 31.02
N CYS A 395 -22.22 26.66 31.48
CA CYS A 395 -23.36 27.21 32.21
C CYS A 395 -24.63 27.23 31.36
N TYR A 396 -24.54 27.69 30.11
CA TYR A 396 -25.68 27.64 29.18
C TYR A 396 -26.10 26.21 28.86
N SER A 397 -25.14 25.29 28.72
CA SER A 397 -25.46 23.88 28.51
C SER A 397 -26.20 23.27 29.69
N TRP A 398 -25.83 23.60 30.94
CA TRP A 398 -26.54 23.11 32.13
C TRP A 398 -27.96 23.68 32.21
N LEU A 399 -28.14 24.97 31.94
CA LEU A 399 -29.48 25.58 31.89
C LEU A 399 -30.37 24.94 30.81
N ARG A 400 -29.82 24.65 29.63
CA ARG A 400 -30.55 23.93 28.58
C ARG A 400 -30.94 22.53 29.05
N PHE A 401 -30.02 21.79 29.67
CA PHE A 401 -30.29 20.46 30.19
C PHE A 401 -31.43 20.45 31.21
N GLU A 402 -31.44 21.35 32.20
CA GLU A 402 -32.54 21.38 33.19
C GLU A 402 -33.88 21.83 32.58
N ARG A 403 -33.87 22.63 31.49
CA ARG A 403 -35.10 22.94 30.74
C ARG A 403 -35.69 21.73 30.02
N GLU A 404 -34.83 20.84 29.52
CA GLU A 404 -35.24 19.67 28.74
C GLU A 404 -35.62 18.48 29.63
N PHE A 405 -34.89 18.27 30.74
CA PHE A 405 -34.98 17.05 31.55
C PHE A 405 -35.23 17.29 33.04
N GLY A 406 -35.18 18.54 33.51
CA GLY A 406 -35.31 18.91 34.92
C GLY A 406 -36.72 19.29 35.33
N THR A 407 -36.90 19.44 36.65
CA THR A 407 -38.08 20.08 37.23
C THR A 407 -37.88 21.60 37.31
N LEU A 408 -38.94 22.35 37.65
CA LEU A 408 -38.82 23.78 37.89
C LEU A 408 -37.82 24.09 39.02
N GLU A 409 -37.80 23.27 40.08
CA GLU A 409 -36.87 23.42 41.20
C GLU A 409 -35.41 23.22 40.77
N ASP A 410 -35.16 22.21 39.92
CA ASP A 410 -33.82 21.96 39.37
C ASP A 410 -33.34 23.10 38.48
N PHE A 411 -34.25 23.65 37.66
CA PHE A 411 -33.97 24.79 36.80
C PHE A 411 -33.66 26.05 37.61
N ASP A 412 -34.49 26.36 38.62
CA ASP A 412 -34.27 27.51 39.50
C ASP A 412 -32.94 27.40 40.25
N HIS A 413 -32.58 26.20 40.70
CA HIS A 413 -31.29 25.94 41.32
C HIS A 413 -30.12 26.20 40.37
N ALA A 414 -30.21 25.73 39.12
CA ALA A 414 -29.18 25.97 38.11
C ALA A 414 -29.06 27.47 37.76
N VAL A 415 -30.18 28.19 37.63
CA VAL A 415 -30.20 29.64 37.39
C VAL A 415 -29.51 30.40 38.52
N GLN A 416 -29.80 30.05 39.78
CA GLN A 416 -29.14 30.65 40.94
C GLN A 416 -27.63 30.45 40.92
N LYS A 417 -27.14 29.29 40.46
CA LYS A 417 -25.71 28.99 40.36
C LYS A 417 -25.02 29.63 39.16
N VAL A 418 -25.75 29.88 38.07
CA VAL A 418 -25.17 30.44 36.85
C VAL A 418 -25.13 31.98 36.89
N LEU A 419 -26.13 32.61 37.52
CA LEU A 419 -26.25 34.07 37.55
C LEU A 419 -25.57 34.74 38.77
N PHE A 420 -25.22 33.98 39.81
CA PHE A 420 -24.56 34.43 41.03
C PHE A 420 -23.36 33.54 41.35
#